data_AF-A0A412TJ01-F1
#
_entry.id   AF-A0A412TJ01-F1
#
_cell.length_a   1.000
_cell.length_b   1.000
_cell.length_c   1.000
_cell.angle_alpha   90.00
_cell.angle_beta   90.00
_cell.angle_gamma   90.00
#
_symmetry.space_group_name_H-M   'P 1'
#
loop_
_entity.id
_entity.type
_entity.pdbx_description
1 polymer ?
#
loop_
_entity_poly.entity_id
_entity_poly.type
_entity_poly.pdbx_seq_one_letter_code
_entity_poly.pdbx_strand_id
1 'polypeptide(L)'
;MEISKTIKPEENAEVSEMLGYVMGQLKHNGGKWDLTDDAGKPVIFDAEKNVYIPDIMLSKDCIPCAVIPLGYFEDDTIRAIVEIISL
;
A
#
# COMPACT_ATOMS: atom_id res chain seq x y z
N MET A 1 -10.95 7.01 19.65
CA MET A 1 -11.91 6.58 18.63
C MET A 1 -11.56 7.35 17.37
N GLU A 2 -10.79 6.76 16.46
CA GLU A 2 -10.51 7.42 15.18
C GLU A 2 -11.78 7.30 14.34
N ILE A 3 -12.40 8.44 14.08
CA ILE A 3 -13.50 8.54 13.12
C ILE A 3 -12.85 8.25 11.77
N SER A 4 -13.02 7.03 11.26
CA SER A 4 -12.68 6.77 9.86
C SER A 4 -13.48 7.76 9.02
N LYS A 5 -12.79 8.75 8.45
CA LYS A 5 -13.44 9.69 7.53
C LYS A 5 -13.92 8.86 6.34
N THR A 6 -15.22 8.61 6.28
CA THR A 6 -15.88 7.88 5.19
C THR A 6 -16.13 8.77 3.98
N ILE A 7 -16.00 10.09 4.14
CA ILE A 7 -16.18 11.07 3.09
C ILE A 7 -14.81 11.33 2.44
N LYS A 8 -14.76 11.18 1.11
CA LYS A 8 -13.58 11.51 0.31
C LYS A 8 -13.23 13.01 0.50
N PRO A 9 -11.99 13.36 0.88
CA PRO A 9 -11.54 14.74 0.97
C PRO A 9 -11.65 15.49 -0.36
N GLU A 10 -11.79 16.81 -0.29
CA GLU A 10 -11.71 17.69 -1.45
C GLU A 10 -10.31 17.66 -2.08
N GLU A 11 -10.22 18.00 -3.37
CA GLU A 11 -8.96 17.94 -4.14
C GLU A 11 -7.85 18.84 -3.57
N ASN A 12 -8.22 19.92 -2.89
CA ASN A 12 -7.31 20.90 -2.28
C ASN A 12 -7.21 20.74 -0.75
N ALA A 13 -7.73 19.64 -0.17
CA ALA A 13 -7.61 19.38 1.25
C ALA A 13 -6.15 19.23 1.68
N GLU A 14 -5.89 19.42 2.98
CA GLU A 14 -4.57 19.22 3.55
C GLU A 14 -4.08 17.78 3.32
N VAL A 15 -2.79 17.62 3.01
CA VAL A 15 -2.20 16.29 2.75
C VAL A 15 -2.38 15.36 3.96
N SER A 16 -2.33 15.89 5.19
CA SER A 16 -2.56 15.12 6.41
C SER A 16 -3.99 14.58 6.51
N GLU A 17 -4.98 15.33 6.00
CA GLU A 17 -6.36 14.88 5.92
C GLU A 17 -6.53 13.79 4.86
N MET A 18 -5.95 13.98 3.67
CA MET A 18 -5.94 12.96 2.62
C MET A 18 -5.28 11.66 3.09
N LEU A 19 -4.15 11.77 3.80
CA LEU A 19 -3.46 10.63 4.38
C LEU A 19 -4.33 9.93 5.42
N GLY A 20 -4.99 10.69 6.30
CA GLY A 20 -5.93 10.14 7.28
C GLY A 20 -7.11 9.40 6.63
N TYR A 21 -7.61 9.91 5.48
CA TYR A 21 -8.62 9.21 4.69
C TYR A 21 -8.08 7.89 4.13
N VAL A 22 -6.90 7.89 3.48
CA VAL A 22 -6.27 6.66 2.96
C VAL A 22 -6.04 5.63 4.06
N MET A 23 -5.54 6.06 5.23
CA MET A 23 -5.41 5.21 6.42
C MET A 23 -6.73 4.57 6.82
N GLY A 24 -7.80 5.36 6.88
CA GLY A 24 -9.15 4.87 7.19
C GLY A 24 -9.66 3.85 6.19
N GLN A 25 -9.50 4.13 4.89
CA GLN A 25 -9.90 3.23 3.81
C GLN A 25 -9.13 1.91 3.85
N LEU A 26 -7.81 1.96 4.05
CA LEU A 26 -6.99 0.75 4.20
C LEU A 26 -7.41 -0.08 5.42
N LYS A 27 -7.66 0.55 6.58
CA LYS A 27 -8.15 -0.15 7.77
C LYS A 27 -9.46 -0.90 7.50
N HIS A 28 -10.38 -0.29 6.73
CA HIS A 28 -11.64 -0.92 6.34
C HIS A 28 -11.47 -2.06 5.32
N ASN A 29 -10.50 -1.96 4.40
CA ASN A 29 -10.25 -2.94 3.35
C ASN A 29 -9.24 -4.06 3.73
N GLY A 30 -9.11 -4.37 5.02
CA GLY A 30 -8.20 -5.43 5.48
C GLY A 30 -6.71 -5.08 5.38
N GLY A 31 -6.38 -3.78 5.26
CA GLY A 31 -5.02 -3.26 5.29
C GLY A 31 -4.28 -3.27 3.97
N LYS A 32 -4.88 -3.69 2.85
CA LYS A 32 -4.26 -3.70 1.52
C LYS A 32 -5.21 -3.12 0.48
N TRP A 33 -4.68 -2.49 -0.56
CA TRP A 33 -5.46 -2.05 -1.72
C TRP A 33 -4.68 -2.25 -3.02
N ASP A 34 -5.37 -2.79 -4.03
CA ASP A 34 -4.88 -2.97 -5.40
C ASP A 34 -5.15 -1.71 -6.25
N LEU A 35 -4.10 -1.15 -6.83
CA LEU A 35 -4.11 0.07 -7.65
C LEU A 35 -3.83 -0.24 -9.12
N THR A 36 -4.22 -1.43 -9.59
CA THR A 36 -4.13 -1.84 -10.99
C THR A 36 -5.45 -1.67 -11.74
N ASP A 37 -5.36 -1.56 -13.07
CA ASP A 37 -6.51 -1.60 -13.96
C ASP A 37 -7.01 -3.06 -14.19
N ASP A 38 -8.05 -3.22 -15.00
CA ASP A 38 -8.61 -4.55 -15.33
C ASP A 38 -7.61 -5.48 -16.06
N ALA A 39 -6.50 -4.95 -16.57
CA ALA A 39 -5.41 -5.71 -17.18
C ALA A 39 -4.25 -5.99 -16.22
N GLY A 40 -4.39 -5.62 -14.94
CA GLY A 40 -3.36 -5.76 -13.91
C GLY A 40 -2.21 -4.76 -14.04
N LYS A 41 -2.39 -3.66 -14.79
CA LYS A 41 -1.37 -2.61 -14.93
C LYS A 41 -1.57 -1.53 -13.87
N PRO A 42 -0.52 -1.14 -13.13
CA PRO A 42 -0.60 -0.05 -12.16
C PRO A 42 -1.05 1.27 -12.80
N VAL A 43 -1.98 1.99 -12.16
CA VAL A 43 -2.48 3.28 -12.67
C VAL A 43 -1.88 4.50 -11.96
N ILE A 44 -1.23 4.30 -10.81
CA ILE A 44 -0.61 5.40 -10.04
C ILE A 44 0.89 5.43 -10.29
N PHE A 45 1.40 6.60 -10.68
CA PHE A 45 2.82 6.84 -10.91
C PHE A 45 3.40 7.78 -9.86
N ASP A 46 4.45 7.34 -9.17
CA ASP A 46 5.25 8.16 -8.28
C ASP A 46 6.41 8.78 -9.06
N ALA A 47 6.33 10.09 -9.26
CA ALA A 47 7.33 10.84 -10.03
C ALA A 47 8.66 11.00 -9.29
N GLU A 48 8.66 11.01 -7.95
CA GLU A 48 9.88 11.15 -7.16
C GLU A 48 10.73 9.88 -7.25
N LYS A 49 10.06 8.71 -7.17
CA LYS A 49 10.71 7.40 -7.25
C LYS A 49 10.82 6.87 -8.69
N ASN A 50 10.20 7.55 -9.65
CA ASN A 50 10.10 7.14 -11.05
C ASN A 50 9.60 5.69 -11.22
N VAL A 51 8.50 5.36 -10.55
CA VAL A 51 7.96 4.01 -10.49
C VAL A 51 6.44 4.01 -10.43
N TYR A 52 5.82 2.99 -10.99
CA TYR A 52 4.40 2.77 -10.82
C TYR A 52 4.10 1.98 -9.54
N ILE A 53 3.04 2.34 -8.83
CA ILE A 53 2.62 1.71 -7.57
C ILE A 53 1.46 0.74 -7.87
N PRO A 54 1.70 -0.59 -7.86
CA PRO A 54 0.65 -1.58 -8.05
C PRO A 54 -0.24 -1.73 -6.81
N ASP A 55 0.34 -1.61 -5.62
CA ASP A 55 -0.32 -1.94 -4.37
C ASP A 55 0.07 -0.91 -3.30
N ILE A 56 -0.87 -0.64 -2.40
CA ILE A 56 -0.59 0.02 -1.12
C ILE A 56 -1.02 -0.87 0.04
N MET A 57 -0.31 -0.79 1.16
CA MET A 57 -0.66 -1.50 2.37
C MET A 57 -0.51 -0.63 3.61
N LEU A 58 -1.16 -1.03 4.69
CA LEU A 58 -0.95 -0.45 6.00
C LEU A 58 0.25 -1.12 6.68
N SER A 59 1.22 -0.32 7.12
CA SER A 59 2.35 -0.81 7.91
C SER A 59 1.91 -1.24 9.32
N LYS A 60 2.83 -1.87 10.07
CA LYS A 60 2.61 -2.22 11.49
C LYS A 60 2.30 -0.99 12.36
N ASP A 61 2.83 0.17 11.99
CA ASP A 61 2.60 1.44 12.69
C ASP A 61 1.36 2.19 12.18
N CYS A 62 0.48 1.51 11.44
CA CYS A 62 -0.72 2.09 10.83
C CYS A 62 -0.44 3.18 9.80
N ILE A 63 0.71 3.16 9.12
CA ILE A 63 1.07 4.16 8.10
C ILE A 63 0.85 3.56 6.70
N PRO A 64 0.18 4.25 5.76
CA PRO A 64 0.06 3.77 4.38
C PRO A 64 1.44 3.74 3.70
N CYS A 65 1.73 2.65 3.02
CA CYS A 65 2.99 2.44 2.30
C CYS A 65 2.73 1.87 0.91
N ALA A 66 3.49 2.34 -0.08
CA ALA A 66 3.56 1.70 -1.39
C ALA A 66 4.26 0.33 -1.28
N VAL A 67 3.74 -0.66 -2.00
CA VAL A 67 4.36 -1.97 -2.15
C VAL A 67 4.73 -2.15 -3.62
N ILE A 68 6.03 -2.31 -3.88
CA ILE A 68 6.58 -2.37 -5.24
C ILE A 68 7.34 -3.69 -5.37
N PRO A 69 6.89 -4.62 -6.23
CA PRO A 69 7.64 -5.81 -6.56
C PRO A 69 8.96 -5.44 -7.24
N LEU A 70 10.09 -5.86 -6.66
CA LEU A 70 11.42 -5.65 -7.24
C LEU A 70 11.85 -6.79 -8.17
N GLY A 71 11.24 -7.96 -8.03
CA GLY A 71 11.55 -9.17 -8.80
C GLY A 71 11.08 -10.44 -8.08
N TYR A 72 11.31 -11.60 -8.70
CA TYR A 72 11.11 -12.91 -8.06
C TYR A 72 12.31 -13.25 -7.17
N PHE A 73 12.06 -14.01 -6.10
CA PHE A 73 13.12 -14.46 -5.20
C PHE A 73 13.99 -15.54 -5.85
N GLU A 74 15.29 -15.49 -5.55
CA GLU A 74 16.21 -16.59 -5.84
C GLU A 74 16.01 -17.74 -4.83
N ASP A 75 16.42 -18.96 -5.22
CA ASP A 75 16.26 -20.18 -4.41
C ASP A 75 16.77 -20.03 -2.97
N ASP A 76 17.97 -19.45 -2.79
CA ASP A 76 18.56 -19.28 -1.46
C ASP A 76 17.77 -18.27 -0.60
N THR A 77 17.20 -17.24 -1.23
CA THR A 77 16.30 -16.30 -0.55
C THR A 77 15.03 -17.02 -0.10
N ILE A 78 14.46 -17.88 -0.95
CA ILE A 78 13.28 -18.68 -0.60
C ILE A 78 13.59 -19.60 0.58
N ARG A 79 14.74 -20.30 0.56
CA ARG A 79 15.17 -21.18 1.67
C ARG A 79 15.26 -20.41 2.99
N ALA A 80 15.90 -19.25 2.99
CA ALA A 80 16.03 -18.41 4.18
C ALA A 80 14.66 -17.93 4.72
N ILE A 81 13.73 -17.55 3.83
CA ILE A 81 12.36 -17.16 4.23
C ILE A 81 11.65 -18.35 4.90
N VAL A 82 11.73 -19.54 4.31
CA VAL A 82 11.10 -20.76 4.85
C VAL A 82 11.62 -21.08 6.24
N GLU A 83 12.92 -20.95 6.48
CA GLU A 83 13.51 -21.14 7.81
C GLU A 83 12.93 -20.18 8.84
N ILE A 84 12.74 -18.91 8.49
CA ILE A 84 12.21 -17.89 9.41
C ILE A 84 10.73 -18.12 9.75
N ILE A 85 9.89 -18.45 8.76
CA ILE A 85 8.44 -18.56 8.97
C ILE A 85 8.00 -19.90 9.58
N SER A 86 8.92 -20.86 9.71
CA SER A 86 8.65 -22.18 10.31
C SER A 86 8.97 -22.25 11.81
N LEU A 87 9.38 -21.12 12.41
CA LEU A 87 9.65 -20.95 13.84
C LEU A 87 8.37 -20.56 14.62
#